data_AF-A0A4Y7MGI9-F1
#
_entry.id   AF-A0A4Y7MGI9-F1
#
_cell.length_a   1.000
_cell.length_b   1.000
_cell.length_c   1.000
_cell.angle_alpha   90.00
_cell.angle_beta   90.00
_cell.angle_gamma   90.00
#
_symmetry.space_group_name_H-M   'P 1'
#
loop_
_entity.id
_entity.type
_entity.pdbx_description
1 polymer ?
#
loop_
_entity_poly.entity_id
_entity_poly.type
_entity_poly.pdbx_seq_one_letter_code
_entity_poly.pdbx_strand_id
1 'polypeptide(L)'
;MNDFANNCHDLGTLRHIFKGQATKETAHRFDEKENISGFQQLKTSVQKGIRSKILEQYPYIENCINDVLPKKEPFRLMKCHEHIEVLVGANDPYILPWQQVDKGAIRFVLSGANIMCPGLTSPGARMTPCPKGAIVAIMAEGKQHALAVGITSMSTADIQSVNKGIGVENYHYLNDGLWILKPMK
;
A
#
# COMPACT_ATOMS: atom_id res chain seq x y z
N MET A 1 15.08 6.47 25.58
CA MET A 1 14.77 5.05 25.82
C MET A 1 14.53 4.41 24.47
N ASN A 2 15.62 3.94 23.87
CA ASN A 2 15.66 3.16 22.64
C ASN A 2 15.38 1.71 23.04
N ASP A 3 14.30 1.10 22.57
CA ASP A 3 14.09 -0.36 22.67
C ASP A 3 13.01 -0.84 21.68
N PHE A 4 13.25 -0.69 20.38
CA PHE A 4 12.43 -1.38 19.35
C PHE A 4 13.26 -2.09 18.26
N ALA A 5 14.60 -2.06 18.36
CA ALA A 5 15.50 -2.57 17.31
C ALA A 5 15.76 -4.09 17.36
N ASN A 6 15.29 -4.83 18.37
CA ASN A 6 15.85 -6.16 18.68
C ASN A 6 14.94 -7.37 18.46
N ASN A 7 13.82 -7.28 17.75
CA ASN A 7 13.05 -8.48 17.37
C ASN A 7 12.60 -8.40 15.91
N CYS A 8 13.58 -8.47 15.01
CA CYS A 8 13.39 -8.54 13.56
C CYS A 8 13.76 -9.94 13.09
N HIS A 9 12.93 -10.94 13.41
CA HIS A 9 13.03 -12.27 12.83
C HIS A 9 11.64 -12.76 12.47
N ASP A 10 11.48 -12.99 11.15
CA ASP A 10 10.27 -13.38 10.43
C ASP A 10 9.13 -12.36 10.45
N LEU A 11 8.61 -12.06 9.25
CA LEU A 11 7.19 -12.05 8.87
C LEU A 11 6.96 -11.18 7.63
N GLY A 12 6.33 -11.78 6.61
CA GLY A 12 6.21 -11.24 5.24
C GLY A 12 5.52 -9.89 5.14
N THR A 13 6.23 -8.93 4.58
CA THR A 13 5.78 -7.56 4.30
C THR A 13 5.27 -7.40 2.86
N LEU A 14 4.22 -6.61 2.67
CA LEU A 14 3.67 -6.19 1.37
C LEU A 14 4.78 -5.68 0.43
N ARG A 15 5.13 -6.46 -0.60
CA ARG A 15 6.31 -6.25 -1.47
C ARG A 15 6.08 -5.37 -2.71
N HIS A 16 4.92 -4.73 -2.82
CA HIS A 16 4.43 -4.18 -4.09
C HIS A 16 4.13 -2.69 -3.97
N ILE A 17 4.80 -1.87 -4.79
CA ILE A 17 4.48 -0.45 -4.96
C ILE A 17 3.76 -0.28 -6.30
N PHE A 18 2.51 0.18 -6.28
CA PHE A 18 1.70 0.35 -7.48
C PHE A 18 2.01 1.66 -8.20
N LYS A 19 2.14 1.61 -9.53
CA LYS A 19 1.97 2.76 -10.41
C LYS A 19 0.81 2.48 -11.36
N GLY A 20 -0.27 3.26 -11.23
CA GLY A 20 -1.45 3.16 -12.08
C GLY A 20 -2.75 3.13 -11.26
N GLN A 21 -3.87 3.46 -11.91
CA GLN A 21 -5.21 3.29 -11.34
C GLN A 21 -5.54 1.79 -11.36
N ALA A 22 -5.12 1.05 -10.33
CA ALA A 22 -5.53 -0.35 -10.18
C ALA A 22 -7.02 -0.42 -9.84
N THR A 23 -7.86 -0.96 -10.71
CA THR A 23 -9.30 -1.06 -10.44
C THR A 23 -9.61 -2.11 -9.38
N LYS A 24 -10.65 -1.86 -8.56
CA LYS A 24 -11.04 -2.67 -7.37
C LYS A 24 -11.27 -4.16 -7.66
N GLU A 25 -11.66 -4.49 -8.88
CA GLU A 25 -11.99 -5.85 -9.31
C GLU A 25 -10.74 -6.69 -9.58
N THR A 26 -9.64 -6.04 -9.94
CA THR A 26 -8.44 -6.69 -10.45
C THR A 26 -7.60 -7.34 -9.33
N ALA A 27 -7.62 -6.81 -8.10
CA ALA A 27 -6.88 -7.39 -6.96
C ALA A 27 -7.60 -8.59 -6.32
N HIS A 28 -8.94 -8.58 -6.28
CA HIS A 28 -9.75 -9.65 -5.68
C HIS A 28 -9.73 -10.95 -6.51
N ARG A 29 -9.65 -10.84 -7.83
CA ARG A 29 -9.61 -11.98 -8.77
C ARG A 29 -8.27 -12.11 -9.51
N PHE A 30 -7.19 -11.54 -8.97
CA PHE A 30 -5.89 -11.59 -9.62
C PHE A 30 -5.38 -13.03 -9.68
N ASP A 31 -5.33 -13.61 -10.89
CA ASP A 31 -4.68 -14.88 -11.18
C ASP A 31 -3.40 -14.62 -12.00
N GLU A 32 -2.30 -15.24 -11.58
CA GLU A 32 -0.98 -15.08 -12.21
C GLU A 32 -0.99 -15.42 -13.71
N LYS A 33 -1.76 -16.43 -14.11
CA LYS A 33 -1.80 -16.95 -15.49
C LYS A 33 -2.70 -16.12 -16.39
N GLU A 34 -3.71 -15.47 -15.81
CA GLU A 34 -4.71 -14.72 -16.58
C GLU A 34 -4.46 -13.22 -16.61
N ASN A 35 -3.81 -12.66 -15.58
CA ASN A 35 -3.70 -11.21 -15.40
C ASN A 35 -2.31 -10.64 -15.64
N ILE A 36 -1.26 -11.46 -15.81
CA ILE A 36 0.10 -10.99 -16.09
C ILE A 36 0.39 -11.05 -17.58
N SER A 37 0.56 -9.87 -18.18
CA SER A 37 0.90 -9.72 -19.60
C SER A 37 2.39 -9.83 -19.89
N GLY A 38 3.24 -9.57 -18.89
CA GLY A 38 4.68 -9.73 -19.01
C GLY A 38 5.48 -8.93 -18.00
N PHE A 39 6.81 -9.10 -18.06
CA PHE A 39 7.75 -8.44 -17.17
C PHE A 39 8.69 -7.54 -17.95
N GLN A 40 8.93 -6.35 -17.42
CA GLN A 40 9.91 -5.42 -17.96
C GLN A 40 10.93 -5.06 -16.88
N GLN A 41 12.19 -5.45 -17.10
CA GLN A 41 13.28 -4.95 -16.26
C GLN A 41 13.49 -3.46 -16.53
N LEU A 42 13.50 -2.66 -15.47
CA LEU A 42 13.63 -1.22 -15.60
C LEU A 42 15.10 -0.84 -15.79
N LYS A 43 15.37 -0.03 -16.83
CA LYS A 43 16.69 0.59 -17.05
C LYS A 43 17.01 1.58 -15.93
N THR A 44 18.29 1.74 -15.61
CA THR A 44 18.76 2.62 -14.53
C THR A 44 18.26 4.07 -14.65
N SER A 45 18.12 4.60 -15.88
CA SER A 45 17.56 5.95 -16.11
C SER A 45 16.10 6.06 -15.68
N VAL A 46 15.28 5.03 -15.95
CA VAL A 46 13.87 4.98 -15.56
C VAL A 46 13.75 4.82 -14.04
N GLN A 47 14.58 3.97 -13.43
CA GLN A 47 14.62 3.82 -11.97
C GLN A 47 14.94 5.14 -11.26
N LYS A 48 15.92 5.90 -11.77
CA LYS A 48 16.22 7.25 -11.27
C LYS A 48 15.01 8.18 -11.36
N GLY A 49 14.31 8.19 -12.50
CA GLY A 49 13.10 9.00 -12.69
C GLY A 49 11.94 8.58 -11.78
N ILE A 50 11.76 7.28 -11.53
CA ILE A 50 10.76 6.77 -10.58
C ILE A 50 11.09 7.25 -9.17
N ARG A 51 12.36 7.16 -8.77
CA ARG A 51 12.82 7.60 -7.44
C ARG A 51 12.61 9.10 -7.23
N SER A 52 12.92 9.94 -8.21
CA SER A 52 12.64 11.38 -8.14
C SER A 52 11.16 11.67 -7.94
N LYS A 53 10.28 11.02 -8.72
CA LYS A 53 8.82 11.19 -8.58
C LYS A 53 8.30 10.73 -7.22
N ILE A 54 8.84 9.64 -6.67
CA ILE A 54 8.44 9.16 -5.33
C ILE A 54 8.85 10.17 -4.25
N LEU A 55 10.06 10.74 -4.32
CA LEU A 55 10.52 11.76 -3.37
C LEU A 55 9.74 13.08 -3.49
N GLU A 56 9.34 13.46 -4.70
CA GLU A 56 8.46 14.61 -4.92
C GLU A 56 7.07 14.40 -4.30
N GLN A 57 6.49 13.21 -4.48
CA GLN A 57 5.17 12.87 -3.92
C GLN A 57 5.22 12.63 -2.41
N TYR A 58 6.34 12.11 -1.91
CA TYR A 58 6.53 11.70 -0.53
C TYR A 58 7.91 12.19 -0.06
N PRO A 59 8.04 13.43 0.43
CA PRO A 59 9.34 13.97 0.83
C PRO A 59 9.94 13.25 2.06
N TYR A 60 9.09 12.74 2.95
CA TYR A 60 9.49 12.12 4.22
C TYR A 60 10.16 10.73 4.08
N ILE A 61 10.13 10.12 2.90
CA ILE A 61 10.81 8.83 2.61
C ILE A 61 12.28 9.02 2.24
N GLU A 62 12.80 10.26 2.10
CA GLU A 62 14.20 10.50 1.73
C GLU A 62 15.22 9.70 2.57
N ASN A 63 14.93 9.50 3.86
CA ASN A 63 15.82 8.78 4.77
C ASN A 63 15.81 7.25 4.58
N CYS A 64 14.72 6.67 4.08
CA CYS A 64 14.57 5.22 3.90
C CYS A 64 14.45 4.78 2.43
N ILE A 65 14.43 5.72 1.47
CA ILE A 65 14.30 5.43 0.03
C ILE A 65 15.38 4.48 -0.50
N ASN A 66 16.54 4.39 0.15
CA ASN A 66 17.60 3.46 -0.24
C ASN A 66 17.29 2.02 0.16
N ASP A 67 16.49 1.81 1.21
CA ASP A 67 16.07 0.50 1.67
C ASP A 67 14.90 0.02 0.80
N VAL A 68 13.99 0.94 0.46
CA VAL A 68 12.83 0.66 -0.41
C VAL A 68 13.22 0.49 -1.88
N LEU A 69 14.06 1.39 -2.38
CA LEU A 69 14.56 1.39 -3.75
C LEU A 69 16.10 1.46 -3.76
N PRO A 70 16.79 0.33 -3.45
CA PRO A 70 18.23 0.25 -3.52
C PRO A 70 18.77 0.67 -4.90
N LYS A 71 19.77 1.55 -4.92
CA LYS A 71 20.32 2.12 -6.17
C LYS A 71 20.98 1.07 -7.08
N LYS A 72 21.37 -0.07 -6.52
CA LYS A 72 22.14 -1.12 -7.21
C LYS A 72 21.29 -2.33 -7.58
N GLU A 73 20.04 -2.41 -7.12
CA GLU A 73 19.20 -3.56 -7.40
C GLU A 73 18.33 -3.34 -8.64
N PRO A 74 18.21 -4.36 -9.52
CA PRO A 74 17.35 -4.26 -10.68
C PRO A 74 15.88 -4.36 -10.28
N PHE A 75 15.11 -3.29 -10.46
CA PHE A 75 13.66 -3.35 -10.34
C PHE A 75 13.02 -3.97 -11.58
N ARG A 76 12.04 -4.83 -11.34
CA ARG A 76 11.16 -5.38 -12.38
C ARG A 76 9.80 -4.71 -12.26
N LEU A 77 9.27 -4.33 -13.42
CA LEU A 77 7.89 -3.89 -13.56
C LEU A 77 7.08 -5.08 -14.05
N MET A 78 6.12 -5.52 -13.24
CA MET A 78 5.12 -6.49 -13.68
C MET A 78 4.01 -5.73 -14.38
N LYS A 79 3.79 -6.02 -15.66
CA LYS A 79 2.69 -5.46 -16.44
C LYS A 79 1.51 -6.40 -16.36
N CYS A 80 0.43 -5.90 -15.80
CA CYS A 80 -0.82 -6.63 -15.71
C CYS A 80 -1.80 -6.15 -16.77
N HIS A 81 -2.84 -6.94 -17.01
CA HIS A 81 -4.00 -6.50 -17.76
C HIS A 81 -4.65 -5.27 -17.08
N GLU A 82 -5.38 -4.46 -17.85
CA GLU A 82 -6.02 -3.22 -17.39
C GLU A 82 -5.05 -2.07 -17.01
N HIS A 83 -3.87 -2.01 -17.64
CA HIS A 83 -2.87 -0.94 -17.45
C HIS A 83 -2.32 -0.82 -16.02
N ILE A 84 -2.38 -1.91 -15.25
CA ILE A 84 -1.78 -1.96 -13.91
C ILE A 84 -0.30 -2.30 -14.03
N GLU A 85 0.56 -1.47 -13.43
CA GLU A 85 2.00 -1.72 -13.35
C GLU A 85 2.43 -1.82 -11.88
N VAL A 86 2.96 -2.99 -11.51
CA VAL A 86 3.44 -3.24 -10.15
C VAL A 86 4.96 -3.20 -10.14
N LEU A 87 5.52 -2.30 -9.32
CA LEU A 87 6.94 -2.25 -9.05
C LEU A 87 7.29 -3.26 -7.95
N VAL A 88 8.16 -4.21 -8.28
CA VAL A 88 8.62 -5.26 -7.36
C VAL A 88 10.03 -4.92 -6.88
N GLY A 89 10.19 -4.69 -5.57
CA GLY A 89 11.46 -4.36 -4.90
C GLY A 89 11.78 -5.28 -3.73
N ALA A 90 13.02 -5.21 -3.21
CA ALA A 90 13.48 -6.04 -2.11
C ALA A 90 13.35 -5.32 -0.76
N ASN A 91 12.29 -5.67 -0.03
CA ASN A 91 12.11 -5.57 1.43
C ASN A 91 11.78 -4.21 2.11
N ASP A 92 10.86 -4.36 3.08
CA ASP A 92 10.45 -3.55 4.25
C ASP A 92 9.71 -2.20 4.08
N PRO A 93 8.49 -1.99 4.66
CA PRO A 93 7.86 -0.68 4.63
C PRO A 93 7.12 -0.24 5.92
N TYR A 94 7.58 0.88 6.49
CA TYR A 94 6.70 1.88 7.13
C TYR A 94 6.74 3.20 6.34
N ILE A 95 6.54 3.09 5.03
CA ILE A 95 6.75 4.19 4.07
C ILE A 95 5.50 5.05 3.89
N LEU A 96 4.31 4.45 4.04
CA LEU A 96 3.06 5.12 3.75
C LEU A 96 2.49 5.75 5.03
N PRO A 97 1.83 6.92 4.94
CA PRO A 97 1.03 7.44 6.03
C PRO A 97 -0.06 6.42 6.31
N TRP A 98 -0.27 6.10 7.58
CA TRP A 98 -1.15 5.02 7.95
C TRP A 98 -2.45 5.54 8.58
N GLN A 99 -3.53 4.82 8.30
CA GLN A 99 -4.84 5.02 8.88
C GLN A 99 -5.22 3.75 9.63
N GLN A 100 -5.58 3.85 10.90
CA GLN A 100 -6.02 2.71 11.69
C GLN A 100 -7.54 2.64 11.72
N VAL A 101 -8.07 1.48 11.36
CA VAL A 101 -9.49 1.15 11.51
C VAL A 101 -9.76 0.39 12.81
N ASP A 102 -10.99 0.48 13.27
CA ASP A 102 -11.51 -0.29 14.39
C ASP A 102 -11.51 -1.80 14.14
N LYS A 103 -11.55 -2.58 15.23
CA LYS A 103 -11.71 -4.05 15.19
C LYS A 103 -12.90 -4.52 14.35
N GLY A 104 -14.02 -3.80 14.38
CA GLY A 104 -15.22 -4.15 13.62
C GLY A 104 -15.05 -4.07 12.10
N ALA A 105 -14.12 -3.25 11.62
CA ALA A 105 -13.87 -3.04 10.19
C ALA A 105 -12.93 -4.10 9.58
N ILE A 106 -12.11 -4.76 10.40
CA ILE A 106 -11.04 -5.69 9.96
C ILE A 106 -11.56 -6.72 8.96
N ARG A 107 -12.64 -7.42 9.29
CA ARG A 107 -13.21 -8.48 8.43
C ARG A 107 -13.62 -7.97 7.05
N PHE A 108 -14.10 -6.72 6.98
CA PHE A 108 -14.61 -6.13 5.75
C PHE A 108 -13.45 -5.65 4.88
N VAL A 109 -12.41 -5.06 5.49
CA VAL A 109 -11.18 -4.67 4.78
C VAL A 109 -10.51 -5.88 4.14
N LEU A 110 -10.41 -7.00 4.88
CA LEU A 110 -9.88 -8.27 4.37
C LEU A 110 -10.81 -8.98 3.36
N SER A 111 -11.99 -8.43 3.11
CA SER A 111 -12.91 -8.88 2.05
C SER A 111 -12.90 -7.91 0.85
N GLY A 112 -12.00 -6.93 0.81
CA GLY A 112 -11.91 -5.94 -0.27
C GLY A 112 -12.86 -4.75 -0.14
N ALA A 113 -13.59 -4.60 0.97
CA ALA A 113 -14.48 -3.47 1.15
C ALA A 113 -13.71 -2.15 1.30
N ASN A 114 -14.32 -1.05 0.85
CA ASN A 114 -13.80 0.29 1.08
C ASN A 114 -13.92 0.67 2.57
N ILE A 115 -13.04 1.55 3.02
CA ILE A 115 -13.05 2.05 4.38
C ILE A 115 -13.96 3.27 4.43
N MET A 116 -15.06 3.14 5.17
CA MET A 116 -16.04 4.20 5.37
C MET A 116 -15.55 5.20 6.40
N CYS A 117 -15.93 6.48 6.27
CA CYS A 117 -15.53 7.53 7.22
C CYS A 117 -15.82 7.16 8.70
N PRO A 118 -16.99 6.58 9.06
CA PRO A 118 -17.25 6.15 10.44
C PRO A 118 -16.28 5.10 10.99
N GLY A 119 -15.64 4.30 10.12
CA GLY A 119 -14.63 3.33 10.53
C GLY A 119 -13.25 3.94 10.79
N LEU A 120 -13.08 5.24 10.49
CA LEU A 120 -11.86 6.02 10.71
C LEU A 120 -12.00 7.10 11.81
N THR A 121 -13.22 7.35 12.27
CA THR A 121 -13.55 8.37 13.30
C THR A 121 -14.06 7.76 14.60
N SER A 122 -14.07 6.44 14.69
CA SER A 122 -14.49 5.66 15.85
C SER A 122 -13.42 5.65 16.96
N PRO A 123 -13.75 5.28 18.21
CA PRO A 123 -12.83 5.38 19.35
C PRO A 123 -11.53 4.58 19.20
N GLY A 124 -11.55 3.47 18.46
CA GLY A 124 -10.38 2.65 18.17
C GLY A 124 -9.61 3.09 16.92
N ALA A 125 -10.10 4.08 16.18
CA ALA A 125 -9.51 4.54 14.94
C ALA A 125 -8.50 5.66 15.20
N ARG A 126 -7.48 5.72 14.35
CA ARG A 126 -6.46 6.77 14.39
C ARG A 126 -6.12 7.17 12.99
N MET A 127 -6.12 8.48 12.73
CA MET A 127 -5.81 9.00 11.41
C MET A 127 -4.51 9.80 11.41
N THR A 128 -3.65 9.52 10.42
CA THR A 128 -2.50 10.38 10.11
C THR A 128 -2.96 11.45 9.13
N PRO A 129 -2.72 12.76 9.37
CA PRO A 129 -3.14 13.81 8.46
C PRO A 129 -2.65 13.59 7.02
N CYS A 130 -3.58 13.53 6.06
CA CYS A 130 -3.23 13.41 4.65
C CYS A 130 -4.29 14.04 3.72
N PRO A 131 -3.88 14.56 2.55
CA PRO A 131 -4.80 15.12 1.57
C PRO A 131 -5.59 14.02 0.86
N LYS A 132 -6.65 14.42 0.14
CA LYS A 132 -7.36 13.56 -0.81
C LYS A 132 -6.41 13.07 -1.89
N GLY A 133 -6.53 11.80 -2.28
CA GLY A 133 -5.70 11.16 -3.31
C GLY A 133 -4.36 10.61 -2.79
N ALA A 134 -4.10 10.68 -1.49
CA ALA A 134 -2.89 10.12 -0.88
C ALA A 134 -2.99 8.60 -0.78
N ILE A 135 -1.89 7.90 -1.08
CA ILE A 135 -1.77 6.47 -0.83
C ILE A 135 -1.50 6.24 0.65
N VAL A 136 -2.29 5.39 1.28
CA VAL A 136 -2.24 5.12 2.72
C VAL A 136 -2.15 3.63 3.00
N ALA A 137 -1.43 3.29 4.06
CA ALA A 137 -1.48 1.96 4.66
C ALA A 137 -2.66 1.86 5.63
N ILE A 138 -3.42 0.78 5.58
CA ILE A 138 -4.54 0.53 6.48
C ILE A 138 -4.09 -0.42 7.58
N MET A 139 -4.00 0.11 8.79
CA MET A 139 -3.68 -0.62 10.02
C MET A 139 -4.98 -0.99 10.74
N ALA A 140 -4.90 -1.91 11.68
CA ALA A 140 -6.03 -2.23 12.55
C ALA A 140 -5.65 -2.14 14.03
N GLU A 141 -6.62 -1.77 14.84
CA GLU A 141 -6.47 -1.73 16.29
C GLU A 141 -5.98 -3.09 16.84
N GLY A 142 -4.82 -3.08 17.49
CA GLY A 142 -4.18 -4.27 18.05
C GLY A 142 -3.44 -5.14 17.05
N LYS A 143 -3.19 -4.66 15.82
CA LYS A 143 -2.36 -5.34 14.80
C LYS A 143 -1.12 -4.51 14.49
N GLN A 144 0.01 -5.20 14.34
CA GLN A 144 1.33 -4.60 14.08
C GLN A 144 1.54 -4.29 12.59
N HIS A 145 0.91 -5.06 11.69
CA HIS A 145 1.12 -4.97 10.25
C HIS A 145 -0.09 -4.37 9.53
N ALA A 146 0.16 -3.72 8.40
CA ALA A 146 -0.89 -3.24 7.51
C ALA A 146 -1.71 -4.40 6.95
N LEU A 147 -3.03 -4.23 6.95
CA LEU A 147 -3.99 -5.18 6.40
C LEU A 147 -4.35 -4.88 4.95
N ALA A 148 -4.21 -3.62 4.54
CA ALA A 148 -4.53 -3.16 3.20
C ALA A 148 -3.74 -1.91 2.82
N VAL A 149 -3.76 -1.59 1.53
CA VAL A 149 -3.29 -0.36 0.93
C VAL A 149 -4.47 0.27 0.19
N GLY A 150 -4.65 1.57 0.37
CA GLY A 150 -5.76 2.30 -0.22
C GLY A 150 -5.39 3.71 -0.64
N ILE A 151 -6.32 4.39 -1.29
CA ILE A 151 -6.20 5.79 -1.70
C ILE A 151 -7.31 6.59 -1.02
N THR A 152 -6.96 7.71 -0.41
CA THR A 152 -7.94 8.56 0.28
C THR A 152 -8.90 9.19 -0.73
N SER A 153 -10.21 8.96 -0.57
CA SER A 153 -11.24 9.59 -1.39
C SER A 153 -11.60 11.00 -0.90
N MET A 154 -11.26 11.30 0.36
CA MET A 154 -11.47 12.57 1.04
C MET A 154 -10.23 12.93 1.87
N SER A 155 -10.00 14.21 2.18
CA SER A 155 -8.92 14.56 3.11
C SER A 155 -9.26 14.08 4.52
N THR A 156 -8.26 13.83 5.37
CA THR A 156 -8.54 13.39 6.76
C THR A 156 -9.35 14.41 7.56
N ALA A 157 -9.21 15.70 7.25
CA ALA A 157 -10.03 16.75 7.84
C ALA A 157 -11.50 16.63 7.42
N ASP A 158 -11.76 16.30 6.15
CA ASP A 158 -13.13 16.07 5.65
C ASP A 158 -13.71 14.75 6.19
N ILE A 159 -12.89 13.70 6.33
CA ILE A 159 -13.31 12.43 6.94
C ILE A 159 -13.81 12.66 8.36
N GLN A 160 -13.05 13.44 9.15
CA GLN A 160 -13.40 13.78 10.53
C GLN A 160 -14.68 14.62 10.62
N SER A 161 -14.84 15.61 9.75
CA SER A 161 -15.94 16.58 9.82
C SER A 161 -17.24 16.09 9.19
N VAL A 162 -17.18 15.44 8.02
CA VAL A 162 -18.35 14.95 7.29
C VAL A 162 -18.84 13.62 7.88
N ASN A 163 -17.90 12.76 8.29
CA ASN A 163 -18.16 11.44 8.87
C ASN A 163 -19.17 10.57 8.08
N LYS A 164 -19.22 10.71 6.76
CA LYS A 164 -20.13 9.98 5.88
C LYS A 164 -19.46 9.70 4.54
N GLY A 165 -19.77 8.54 3.95
CA GLY A 165 -19.25 8.12 2.66
C GLY A 165 -17.95 7.32 2.77
N ILE A 166 -17.30 7.12 1.63
CA ILE A 166 -16.03 6.40 1.52
C ILE A 166 -14.90 7.38 1.89
N GLY A 167 -14.17 7.06 2.95
CA GLY A 167 -12.99 7.83 3.35
C GLY A 167 -11.75 7.38 2.60
N VAL A 168 -11.56 6.06 2.49
CA VAL A 168 -10.45 5.45 1.75
C VAL A 168 -10.98 4.32 0.88
N GLU A 169 -10.65 4.38 -0.40
CA GLU A 169 -10.87 3.28 -1.33
C GLU A 169 -9.81 2.21 -1.11
N ASN A 170 -10.25 0.95 -0.98
CA ASN A 170 -9.37 -0.18 -0.80
C ASN A 170 -8.92 -0.70 -2.16
N TYR A 171 -7.60 -0.84 -2.37
CA TYR A 171 -7.01 -1.25 -3.65
C TYR A 171 -6.31 -2.60 -3.55
N HIS A 172 -5.67 -2.90 -2.42
CA HIS A 172 -4.95 -4.16 -2.20
C HIS A 172 -5.04 -4.53 -0.73
N TYR A 173 -5.30 -5.79 -0.42
CA TYR A 173 -5.44 -6.25 0.96
C TYR A 173 -4.86 -7.64 1.17
N LEU A 174 -4.59 -7.97 2.43
CA LEU A 174 -3.98 -9.23 2.81
C LEU A 174 -4.87 -10.40 2.42
N ASN A 175 -4.27 -11.44 1.82
CA ASN A 175 -4.93 -12.62 1.23
C ASN A 175 -5.78 -12.35 -0.02
N ASP A 176 -5.64 -11.21 -0.69
CA ASP A 176 -6.16 -11.07 -2.05
C ASP A 176 -5.26 -11.80 -3.09
N GLY A 177 -5.65 -11.78 -4.36
CA GLY A 177 -4.94 -12.51 -5.41
C GLY A 177 -3.49 -12.04 -5.60
N LEU A 178 -3.22 -10.74 -5.40
CA LEU A 178 -1.86 -10.21 -5.49
C LEU A 178 -1.01 -10.61 -4.28
N TRP A 179 -1.62 -10.75 -3.09
CA TRP A 179 -0.93 -11.23 -1.90
C TRP A 179 -0.52 -12.70 -2.02
N ILE A 180 -1.39 -13.53 -2.60
CA ILE A 180 -1.15 -14.97 -2.78
C ILE A 180 -0.11 -15.23 -3.87
N LEU A 181 0.18 -14.23 -4.72
CA LEU A 181 1.17 -14.33 -5.79
C LEU A 181 2.51 -14.84 -5.23
N LYS A 182 2.95 -16.00 -5.73
CA LYS A 182 4.21 -16.59 -5.27
C LYS A 182 5.37 -15.71 -5.71
N PRO A 183 6.44 -15.61 -4.90
CA PRO A 183 7.68 -14.98 -5.33
C PRO A 183 8.18 -15.71 -6.58
N MET A 184 8.13 -15.05 -7.73
CA MET A 184 8.64 -15.66 -8.95
C MET A 184 10.16 -15.68 -8.90
N LYS A 185 10.72 -16.90 -9.00
CA LYS A 185 12.15 -17.15 -9.12
C LYS A 185 12.75 -16.43 -10.32
#